data_AF-A0A2K2CUU4-F1
#
_entry.id   AF-A0A2K2CUU4-F1
#
_cell.length_a   1.000
_cell.length_b   1.000
_cell.length_c   1.000
_cell.angle_alpha   90.00
_cell.angle_beta   90.00
_cell.angle_gamma   90.00
#
_symmetry.space_group_name_H-M   'P 1'
#
loop_
_entity.id
_entity.type
_entity.pdbx_description
1 polymer ?
#
loop_
_entity_poly.entity_id
_entity_poly.type
_entity_poly.pdbx_seq_one_letter_code
_entity_poly.pdbx_strand_id
1 'polypeptide(L)'
;MLSLLPPLRPRAAPSDAASAAPRRPVVILPGLGNNTADYARLAGALRDDHGMPAAVVARVSRPDWLRNAAGLADLSYWRGTLRPRPVLDWYLGRVEEAVAEAKELCSPDGKLSLIGHSAGGWLARVYMEEFGTSDISLLLTLGTPHLYIKGARLTGNSITTADEIVAVDTTSEAAEAVMISADNISAPPGPTFRSRFVGQGYKQVCGRADVWGDGVVPEVSAHLEGALNISFDGVYHSPVGSDDEERPWYGSPAILQQWVHHLLS
;
A
#
# COMPACT_ATOMS: atom_id res chain seq x y z
N MET A 1 44.04 32.47 -56.08
CA MET A 1 44.24 31.46 -55.03
C MET A 1 44.01 32.11 -53.67
N LEU A 2 42.88 31.77 -53.03
CA LEU A 2 42.65 31.53 -51.59
C LEU A 2 41.14 31.75 -51.34
N SER A 3 40.39 30.66 -51.32
CA SER A 3 38.98 30.65 -50.89
C SER A 3 38.95 30.39 -49.39
N LEU A 4 38.38 31.32 -48.62
CA LEU A 4 38.15 31.18 -47.19
C LEU A 4 37.03 30.14 -46.95
N LEU A 5 37.32 29.10 -46.17
CA LEU A 5 36.32 28.14 -45.68
C LEU A 5 35.54 28.76 -44.50
N PRO A 6 34.23 28.53 -44.39
CA PRO A 6 33.44 28.98 -43.24
C PRO A 6 33.73 28.12 -42.00
N PRO A 7 33.51 28.64 -40.78
CA PRO A 7 33.81 27.92 -39.55
C PRO A 7 32.86 26.73 -39.35
N LEU A 8 33.41 25.63 -38.85
CA LEU A 8 32.67 24.43 -38.47
C LEU A 8 31.68 24.76 -37.34
N ARG A 9 30.39 24.48 -37.56
CA ARG A 9 29.38 24.53 -36.50
C ARG A 9 29.60 23.36 -35.52
N PRO A 10 29.49 23.59 -34.20
CA PRO A 10 29.54 22.49 -33.24
C PRO A 10 28.32 21.57 -33.46
N ARG A 11 28.60 20.28 -33.60
CA ARG A 11 27.60 19.22 -33.65
C ARG A 11 26.90 19.18 -32.29
N ALA A 12 25.60 19.43 -32.27
CA ALA A 12 24.79 19.25 -31.06
C ALA A 12 25.00 17.83 -30.53
N ALA A 13 25.29 17.71 -29.23
CA ALA A 13 25.34 16.42 -28.57
C ALA A 13 23.96 15.75 -28.69
N PRO A 14 23.90 14.42 -28.88
CA PRO A 14 22.63 13.72 -28.83
C PRO A 14 22.00 13.97 -27.46
N SER A 15 20.79 14.51 -27.47
CA SER A 15 19.94 14.57 -26.29
C SER A 15 19.70 13.13 -25.82
N ASP A 16 20.20 12.78 -24.63
CA ASP A 16 19.81 11.59 -23.87
C ASP A 16 18.35 11.73 -23.40
N ALA A 17 17.43 11.92 -24.34
CA ALA A 17 16.03 11.58 -24.12
C ALA A 17 15.94 10.07 -24.25
N ALA A 18 16.46 9.36 -23.24
CA ALA A 18 16.10 7.98 -23.02
C ALA A 18 14.58 7.94 -23.03
N SER A 19 14.01 7.27 -24.04
CA SER A 19 12.58 6.99 -24.12
C SER A 19 12.20 6.25 -22.85
N ALA A 20 11.76 6.97 -21.82
CA ALA A 20 11.27 6.39 -20.59
C ALA A 20 10.12 5.47 -20.98
N ALA A 21 10.24 4.17 -20.70
CA ALA A 21 9.16 3.24 -20.94
C ALA A 21 7.88 3.79 -20.30
N PRO A 22 6.72 3.68 -20.97
CA PRO A 22 5.47 4.20 -20.44
C PRO A 22 5.24 3.61 -19.04
N ARG A 23 5.07 4.50 -18.05
CA ARG A 23 4.86 4.12 -16.66
C ARG A 23 3.46 3.52 -16.54
N ARG A 24 3.36 2.36 -15.90
CA ARG A 24 2.07 1.72 -15.60
C ARG A 24 1.18 2.67 -14.78
N PRO A 25 -0.13 2.67 -15.01
CA PRO A 25 -1.04 3.47 -14.22
C PRO A 25 -1.13 2.95 -12.77
N VAL A 26 -1.53 3.82 -11.85
CA VAL A 26 -1.58 3.54 -10.41
C VAL A 26 -2.94 3.90 -9.85
N VAL A 27 -3.54 2.99 -9.11
CA VAL A 27 -4.83 3.21 -8.44
C VAL A 27 -4.62 3.20 -6.92
N ILE A 28 -4.97 4.29 -6.25
CA ILE A 28 -4.88 4.47 -4.80
C ILE A 28 -6.24 4.14 -4.18
N LEU A 29 -6.24 3.24 -3.20
CA LEU A 29 -7.41 2.71 -2.53
C LEU A 29 -7.49 3.22 -1.09
N PRO A 30 -8.42 4.16 -0.80
CA PRO A 30 -8.57 4.75 0.52
C PRO A 30 -8.88 3.75 1.64
N GLY A 31 -8.26 3.99 2.80
CA GLY A 31 -8.55 3.31 4.05
C GLY A 31 -9.84 3.78 4.72
N LEU A 32 -10.30 2.98 5.69
CA LEU A 32 -11.54 3.22 6.43
C LEU A 32 -11.55 4.61 7.08
N GLY A 33 -12.65 5.36 6.87
CA GLY A 33 -12.84 6.69 7.45
C GLY A 33 -12.17 7.83 6.67
N ASN A 34 -11.36 7.53 5.65
CA ASN A 34 -10.81 8.53 4.73
C ASN A 34 -11.74 8.79 3.53
N ASN A 35 -11.54 9.89 2.82
CA ASN A 35 -12.14 10.14 1.51
C ASN A 35 -11.07 10.31 0.43
N THR A 36 -11.50 10.42 -0.84
CA THR A 36 -10.62 10.66 -2.00
C THR A 36 -9.67 11.84 -1.80
N ALA A 37 -10.17 12.95 -1.25
CA ALA A 37 -9.42 14.20 -1.13
C ALA A 37 -8.24 14.09 -0.16
N ASP A 38 -8.32 13.19 0.83
CA ASP A 38 -7.23 12.96 1.79
C ASP A 38 -5.94 12.47 1.10
N TYR A 39 -6.04 11.85 -0.09
CA TYR A 39 -4.90 11.33 -0.86
C TYR A 39 -4.46 12.25 -1.99
N ALA A 40 -5.07 13.43 -2.15
CA ALA A 40 -4.81 14.33 -3.27
C ALA A 40 -3.33 14.69 -3.39
N ARG A 41 -2.64 14.86 -2.26
CA ARG A 41 -1.21 15.17 -2.22
C ARG A 41 -0.33 14.01 -2.68
N LEU A 42 -0.63 12.78 -2.23
CA LEU A 42 0.08 11.59 -2.70
C LEU A 42 -0.12 11.41 -4.21
N ALA A 43 -1.38 11.52 -4.67
CA ALA A 43 -1.68 11.39 -6.08
C ALA A 43 -1.01 12.49 -6.93
N GLY A 44 -0.95 13.73 -6.40
CA GLY A 44 -0.20 14.84 -7.01
C GLY A 44 1.29 14.51 -7.14
N ALA A 45 1.95 14.12 -6.05
CA ALA A 45 3.37 13.76 -6.07
C ALA A 45 3.67 12.62 -7.07
N LEU A 46 2.81 11.59 -7.14
CA LEU A 46 2.99 10.51 -8.12
C LEU A 46 2.91 11.01 -9.57
N ARG A 47 1.96 11.90 -9.87
CA ARG A 47 1.80 12.47 -11.22
C ARG A 47 2.91 13.44 -11.57
N ASP A 48 3.17 14.38 -10.68
CA ASP A 48 3.93 15.60 -10.97
C ASP A 48 5.44 15.37 -10.74
N ASP A 49 5.79 14.61 -9.70
CA ASP A 49 7.19 14.44 -9.27
C ASP A 49 7.79 13.08 -9.67
N HIS A 50 6.94 12.06 -9.88
CA HIS A 50 7.38 10.67 -10.14
C HIS A 50 6.98 10.11 -11.50
N GLY A 51 6.37 10.92 -12.37
CA GLY A 51 6.11 10.55 -13.76
C GLY A 51 5.03 9.49 -13.96
N MET A 52 4.06 9.40 -13.04
CA MET A 52 2.90 8.51 -13.14
C MET A 52 1.63 9.32 -13.44
N PRO A 53 1.43 9.80 -14.68
CA PRO A 53 0.34 10.72 -15.00
C PRO A 53 -1.05 10.12 -14.76
N ALA A 54 -1.18 8.80 -14.79
CA ALA A 54 -2.41 8.04 -14.52
C ALA A 54 -2.48 7.52 -13.06
N ALA A 55 -2.11 8.35 -12.08
CA ALA A 55 -2.34 8.06 -10.66
C ALA A 55 -3.75 8.53 -10.25
N VAL A 56 -4.67 7.58 -10.10
CA VAL A 56 -6.10 7.77 -9.81
C VAL A 56 -6.40 7.34 -8.37
N VAL A 57 -7.24 8.09 -7.66
CA VAL A 57 -7.71 7.71 -6.32
C VAL A 57 -9.14 7.20 -6.43
N ALA A 58 -9.44 6.02 -5.89
CA ALA A 58 -10.80 5.49 -5.86
C ALA A 58 -11.74 6.46 -5.17
N ARG A 59 -12.89 6.70 -5.80
CA ARG A 59 -13.85 7.72 -5.36
C ARG A 59 -14.55 7.22 -4.11
N VAL A 60 -14.17 7.71 -2.94
CA VAL A 60 -14.77 7.32 -1.65
C VAL A 60 -15.09 8.57 -0.85
N SER A 61 -16.26 8.60 -0.24
CA SER A 61 -16.65 9.65 0.70
C SER A 61 -16.68 9.11 2.14
N ARG A 62 -16.52 10.00 3.13
CA ARG A 62 -16.62 9.61 4.55
C ARG A 62 -17.96 8.92 4.90
N PRO A 63 -19.12 9.42 4.41
CA PRO A 63 -20.40 8.72 4.60
C PRO A 63 -20.47 7.35 3.94
N ASP A 64 -19.67 7.06 2.90
CA ASP A 64 -19.68 5.73 2.29
C ASP A 64 -19.30 4.63 3.28
N TRP A 65 -18.40 4.94 4.21
CA TRP A 65 -18.00 4.02 5.27
C TRP A 65 -19.09 3.70 6.29
N LEU A 66 -20.19 4.46 6.36
CA LEU A 66 -21.34 4.08 7.19
C LEU A 66 -21.97 2.77 6.69
N ARG A 67 -21.83 2.46 5.40
CA ARG A 67 -22.24 1.16 4.83
C ARG A 67 -21.37 0.02 5.34
N ASN A 68 -20.09 0.32 5.62
CA ASN A 68 -19.18 -0.61 6.30
C ASN A 68 -19.40 -0.65 7.81
N ALA A 69 -20.04 0.34 8.46
CA ALA A 69 -20.28 0.31 9.90
C ALA A 69 -21.13 -0.91 10.35
N ALA A 70 -22.04 -1.37 9.49
CA ALA A 70 -22.77 -2.62 9.70
C ALA A 70 -21.84 -3.86 9.67
N GLY A 71 -20.79 -3.84 8.84
CA GLY A 71 -19.75 -4.87 8.77
C GLY A 71 -18.67 -4.75 9.86
N LEU A 72 -18.25 -3.54 10.23
CA LEU A 72 -17.23 -3.28 11.26
C LEU A 72 -17.68 -3.66 12.67
N ALA A 73 -19.00 -3.65 12.90
CA ALA A 73 -19.61 -4.18 14.12
C ALA A 73 -19.63 -5.73 14.14
N ASP A 74 -19.44 -6.37 12.99
CA ASP A 74 -19.31 -7.81 12.88
C ASP A 74 -17.84 -8.21 13.09
N LEU A 75 -17.59 -8.97 14.15
CA LEU A 75 -16.26 -9.53 14.42
C LEU A 75 -15.76 -10.39 13.25
N SER A 76 -16.64 -10.91 12.39
CA SER A 76 -16.31 -11.65 11.17
C SER A 76 -15.57 -10.81 10.13
N TYR A 77 -15.84 -9.49 10.08
CA TYR A 77 -15.13 -8.51 9.25
C TYR A 77 -13.66 -8.44 9.61
N TRP A 78 -13.38 -8.36 10.91
CA TRP A 78 -12.03 -8.33 11.44
C TRP A 78 -11.35 -9.70 11.47
N ARG A 79 -12.14 -10.78 11.55
CA ARG A 79 -11.66 -12.17 11.56
C ARG A 79 -11.39 -12.75 10.16
N GLY A 80 -11.65 -11.99 9.09
CA GLY A 80 -11.48 -12.47 7.72
C GLY A 80 -12.48 -13.56 7.31
N THR A 81 -13.60 -13.70 8.02
CA THR A 81 -14.66 -14.68 7.72
C THR A 81 -15.92 -14.03 7.15
N LEU A 82 -15.88 -12.72 6.88
CA LEU A 82 -16.97 -12.00 6.24
C LEU A 82 -17.21 -12.57 4.84
N ARG A 83 -18.46 -12.81 4.47
CA ARG A 83 -18.81 -12.92 3.06
C ARG A 83 -18.71 -11.53 2.45
N PRO A 84 -17.76 -11.28 1.52
CA PRO A 84 -17.50 -9.93 1.00
C PRO A 84 -18.76 -9.28 0.41
N ARG A 85 -19.58 -10.10 -0.26
CA ARG A 85 -20.85 -9.68 -0.84
C ARG A 85 -22.03 -9.91 0.11
N PRO A 86 -23.02 -8.99 0.14
CA PRO A 86 -23.10 -7.74 -0.63
C PRO A 86 -22.49 -6.52 0.10
N VAL A 87 -21.84 -6.72 1.25
CA VAL A 87 -21.44 -5.62 2.15
C VAL A 87 -20.38 -4.70 1.52
N LEU A 88 -19.48 -5.28 0.71
CA LEU A 88 -18.33 -4.58 0.14
C LEU A 88 -18.53 -4.17 -1.33
N ASP A 89 -19.65 -4.55 -1.96
CA ASP A 89 -19.93 -4.30 -3.38
C ASP A 89 -19.75 -2.82 -3.76
N TRP A 90 -20.17 -1.93 -2.85
CA TRP A 90 -20.02 -0.49 -3.07
C TRP A 90 -18.55 -0.07 -3.21
N TYR A 91 -17.63 -0.66 -2.43
CA TYR A 91 -16.21 -0.32 -2.49
C TYR A 91 -15.56 -0.97 -3.70
N LEU A 92 -15.89 -2.23 -3.98
CA LEU A 92 -15.39 -2.96 -5.15
C LEU A 92 -15.79 -2.25 -6.45
N GLY A 93 -17.00 -1.70 -6.54
CA GLY A 93 -17.41 -0.85 -7.66
C GLY A 93 -16.55 0.42 -7.80
N ARG A 94 -16.15 1.06 -6.69
CA ARG A 94 -15.22 2.21 -6.75
C ARG A 94 -13.80 1.82 -7.16
N VAL A 95 -13.38 0.59 -6.86
CA VAL A 95 -12.10 0.04 -7.38
C VAL A 95 -12.19 -0.15 -8.89
N GLU A 96 -13.25 -0.80 -9.37
CA GLU A 96 -13.46 -1.04 -10.81
C GLU A 96 -13.54 0.26 -11.61
N GLU A 97 -14.29 1.26 -11.14
CA GLU A 97 -14.36 2.60 -11.72
C GLU A 97 -12.97 3.27 -11.81
N ALA A 98 -12.18 3.18 -10.74
CA ALA A 98 -10.85 3.79 -10.68
C ALA A 98 -9.84 3.07 -11.57
N VAL A 99 -9.94 1.74 -11.67
CA VAL A 99 -9.14 0.90 -12.60
C VAL A 99 -9.45 1.26 -14.05
N ALA A 100 -10.73 1.39 -14.39
CA ALA A 100 -11.14 1.82 -15.74
C ALA A 100 -10.59 3.21 -16.08
N GLU A 101 -10.75 4.19 -15.18
CA GLU A 101 -10.23 5.55 -15.35
C GLU A 101 -8.69 5.55 -15.53
N ALA A 102 -7.96 4.80 -14.70
CA ALA A 102 -6.51 4.66 -14.78
C ALA A 102 -6.04 4.05 -16.11
N LYS A 103 -6.75 3.04 -16.61
CA LYS A 103 -6.47 2.41 -17.90
C LYS A 103 -6.74 3.33 -19.08
N GLU A 104 -7.85 4.08 -19.04
CA GLU A 104 -8.18 5.08 -20.07
C GLU A 104 -7.12 6.18 -20.17
N LEU A 105 -6.53 6.60 -19.05
CA LEU A 105 -5.51 7.65 -19.00
C LEU A 105 -4.11 7.19 -19.47
N CYS A 106 -3.86 5.88 -19.58
CA CYS A 106 -2.53 5.34 -19.88
C CYS A 106 -2.54 4.36 -21.06
N SER A 107 -3.11 3.17 -20.85
CA SER A 107 -3.22 2.13 -21.87
C SER A 107 -4.34 1.15 -21.47
N PRO A 108 -5.39 0.96 -22.29
CA PRO A 108 -6.48 0.03 -21.99
C PRO A 108 -6.05 -1.41 -21.74
N ASP A 109 -5.02 -1.86 -22.47
CA ASP A 109 -4.48 -3.23 -22.40
C ASP A 109 -3.28 -3.35 -21.44
N GLY A 110 -2.91 -2.25 -20.76
CA GLY A 110 -1.79 -2.20 -19.84
C GLY A 110 -2.12 -2.78 -18.46
N LYS A 111 -1.14 -3.41 -17.82
CA LYS A 111 -1.21 -3.76 -16.40
C LYS A 111 -1.05 -2.51 -15.53
N LEU A 112 -1.64 -2.51 -14.34
CA LEU A 112 -1.62 -1.40 -13.38
C LEU A 112 -1.02 -1.79 -12.04
N SER A 113 -0.73 -0.81 -11.19
CA SER A 113 -0.43 -1.01 -9.77
C SER A 113 -1.56 -0.54 -8.87
N LEU A 114 -1.80 -1.27 -7.78
CA LEU A 114 -2.68 -0.84 -6.71
C LEU A 114 -1.85 -0.36 -5.52
N ILE A 115 -2.25 0.76 -4.92
CA ILE A 115 -1.76 1.24 -3.62
C ILE A 115 -2.92 1.15 -2.64
N GLY A 116 -2.88 0.19 -1.73
CA GLY A 116 -3.89 0.02 -0.69
C GLY A 116 -3.46 0.62 0.64
N HIS A 117 -4.17 1.63 1.15
CA HIS A 117 -3.90 2.15 2.50
C HIS A 117 -4.86 1.54 3.52
N SER A 118 -4.32 1.05 4.64
CA SER A 118 -5.11 0.52 5.76
C SER A 118 -6.14 -0.50 5.24
N ALA A 119 -7.43 -0.28 5.50
CA ALA A 119 -8.50 -1.14 5.00
C ALA A 119 -8.51 -1.31 3.46
N GLY A 120 -8.08 -0.29 2.71
CA GLY A 120 -8.01 -0.34 1.25
C GLY A 120 -7.10 -1.45 0.72
N GLY A 121 -6.06 -1.84 1.46
CA GLY A 121 -5.14 -2.90 1.02
C GLY A 121 -5.69 -4.31 1.14
N TRP A 122 -6.47 -4.63 2.18
CA TRP A 122 -7.13 -5.94 2.23
C TRP A 122 -8.34 -5.97 1.29
N LEU A 123 -9.04 -4.83 1.11
CA LEU A 123 -10.09 -4.70 0.08
C LEU A 123 -9.52 -4.88 -1.34
N ALA A 124 -8.29 -4.45 -1.59
CA ALA A 124 -7.59 -4.73 -2.83
C ALA A 124 -7.37 -6.24 -3.05
N ARG A 125 -7.03 -6.98 -1.99
CA ARG A 125 -6.87 -8.44 -2.05
C ARG A 125 -8.19 -9.14 -2.34
N VAL A 126 -9.29 -8.68 -1.73
CA VAL A 126 -10.65 -9.17 -2.04
C VAL A 126 -11.02 -8.88 -3.50
N TYR A 127 -10.72 -7.69 -4.00
CA TYR A 127 -10.92 -7.35 -5.41
C TYR A 127 -10.13 -8.28 -6.33
N MET A 128 -8.86 -8.54 -6.02
CA MET A 128 -8.02 -9.47 -6.78
C MET A 128 -8.54 -10.91 -6.76
N GLU A 129 -9.09 -11.37 -5.63
CA GLU A 129 -9.68 -12.70 -5.50
C GLU A 129 -10.98 -12.83 -6.31
N GLU A 130 -11.84 -11.80 -6.28
CA GLU A 130 -13.14 -11.84 -6.97
C GLU A 130 -13.06 -11.56 -8.48
N PHE A 131 -12.20 -10.64 -8.89
CA PHE A 131 -12.13 -10.12 -10.26
C PHE A 131 -10.86 -10.57 -11.01
N GLY A 132 -9.95 -11.27 -10.33
CA GLY A 132 -8.71 -11.77 -10.89
C GLY A 132 -7.55 -10.78 -10.81
N THR A 133 -6.38 -11.25 -11.24
CA THR A 133 -5.10 -10.55 -11.11
C THR A 133 -4.41 -10.27 -12.45
N SER A 134 -5.00 -10.66 -13.58
CA SER A 134 -4.38 -10.58 -14.91
C SER A 134 -3.87 -9.18 -15.24
N ASP A 135 -4.61 -8.17 -14.80
CA ASP A 135 -4.38 -6.76 -15.12
C ASP A 135 -3.59 -6.03 -14.03
N ILE A 136 -3.23 -6.72 -12.96
CA ILE A 136 -2.54 -6.15 -11.79
C ILE A 136 -1.09 -6.65 -11.81
N SER A 137 -0.16 -5.72 -11.93
CA SER A 137 1.28 -6.00 -11.90
C SER A 137 1.86 -5.97 -10.48
N LEU A 138 1.27 -5.17 -9.60
CA LEU A 138 1.77 -4.92 -8.25
C LEU A 138 0.62 -4.49 -7.34
N LEU A 139 0.59 -5.06 -6.13
CA LEU A 139 -0.13 -4.52 -4.99
C LEU A 139 0.88 -4.02 -3.96
N LEU A 140 0.88 -2.71 -3.72
CA LEU A 140 1.64 -2.06 -2.66
C LEU A 140 0.67 -1.69 -1.54
N THR A 141 0.99 -2.04 -0.29
CA THR A 141 0.13 -1.70 0.86
C THR A 141 0.82 -0.78 1.85
N LEU A 142 0.05 0.13 2.44
CA LEU A 142 0.49 1.14 3.39
C LEU A 142 -0.26 0.91 4.71
N GLY A 143 0.41 0.36 5.72
CA GLY A 143 -0.19 0.11 7.04
C GLY A 143 -1.44 -0.79 7.00
N THR A 144 -1.53 -1.74 6.07
CA THR A 144 -2.70 -2.61 5.93
C THR A 144 -2.64 -3.79 6.91
N PRO A 145 -3.67 -4.04 7.74
CA PRO A 145 -3.71 -5.24 8.56
C PRO A 145 -4.06 -6.47 7.71
N HIS A 146 -3.06 -7.28 7.36
CA HIS A 146 -3.21 -8.52 6.58
C HIS A 146 -3.52 -9.74 7.43
N LEU A 147 -2.99 -9.79 8.65
CA LEU A 147 -3.17 -10.92 9.56
C LEU A 147 -4.06 -10.53 10.73
N TYR A 148 -5.05 -11.37 11.02
CA TYR A 148 -5.77 -11.32 12.28
C TYR A 148 -4.97 -12.09 13.33
N ILE A 149 -4.40 -11.40 14.33
CA ILE A 149 -3.80 -12.09 15.47
C ILE A 149 -4.92 -12.45 16.45
N LYS A 150 -5.34 -13.71 16.38
CA LYS A 150 -6.31 -14.33 17.29
C LYS A 150 -5.70 -14.33 18.70
N GLY A 151 -6.20 -13.53 19.64
CA GLY A 151 -5.91 -13.77 21.07
C GLY A 151 -5.62 -12.62 22.05
N ALA A 152 -6.24 -11.43 21.95
CA ALA A 152 -6.39 -10.59 23.15
C ALA A 152 -7.36 -11.27 24.15
N ARG A 153 -6.91 -12.29 24.88
CA ARG A 153 -7.64 -12.78 26.05
C ARG A 153 -7.61 -11.69 27.12
N LEU A 154 -8.74 -11.03 27.31
CA LEU A 154 -9.06 -10.27 28.52
C LEU A 154 -9.33 -11.27 29.65
N THR A 155 -8.28 -11.81 30.27
CA THR A 155 -8.27 -12.36 31.63
C THR A 155 -6.86 -12.89 31.93
N GLY A 156 -6.35 -12.57 33.11
CA GLY A 156 -4.95 -12.74 33.47
C GLY A 156 -4.48 -14.18 33.74
N ASN A 157 -3.17 -14.23 33.98
CA ASN A 157 -2.31 -15.31 34.47
C ASN A 157 -1.54 -16.17 33.46
N SER A 158 -0.22 -15.90 33.46
CA SER A 158 0.96 -16.77 33.35
C SER A 158 1.07 -17.85 32.26
N ILE A 159 2.09 -17.64 31.41
CA ILE A 159 3.07 -18.60 30.82
C ILE A 159 2.59 -20.04 30.59
N THR A 160 2.48 -20.47 29.33
CA THR A 160 3.31 -21.52 28.68
C THR A 160 2.83 -21.83 27.25
N THR A 161 3.81 -21.91 26.33
CA THR A 161 3.91 -22.81 25.15
C THR A 161 2.92 -22.74 23.97
N ALA A 162 3.54 -22.51 22.81
CA ALA A 162 3.31 -23.12 21.48
C ALA A 162 1.93 -23.09 20.81
N ASP A 163 1.96 -22.63 19.56
CA ASP A 163 1.12 -22.97 18.41
C ASP A 163 -0.40 -22.71 18.45
N GLU A 164 -0.82 -21.75 17.62
CA GLU A 164 -1.90 -21.98 16.64
C GLU A 164 -1.87 -20.87 15.56
N ILE A 165 -0.97 -21.02 14.59
CA ILE A 165 -1.04 -20.29 13.32
C ILE A 165 -2.09 -21.02 12.49
N VAL A 166 -3.28 -20.45 12.35
CA VAL A 166 -4.26 -20.97 11.39
C VAL A 166 -3.84 -20.48 10.01
N ALA A 167 -2.95 -21.23 9.38
CA ALA A 167 -2.73 -21.15 7.94
C ALA A 167 -4.03 -21.57 7.26
N VAL A 168 -4.68 -20.64 6.57
CA VAL A 168 -5.73 -20.99 5.60
C VAL A 168 -4.99 -21.54 4.40
N ASP A 169 -5.00 -22.87 4.31
CA ASP A 169 -4.54 -23.62 3.15
C ASP A 169 -5.55 -23.41 2.01
N THR A 170 -5.17 -22.66 1.01
CA THR A 170 -5.82 -22.66 -0.30
C THR A 170 -4.77 -22.86 -1.38
N THR A 171 -4.58 -24.12 -1.73
CA THR A 171 -3.90 -24.53 -2.96
C THR A 171 -4.72 -24.08 -4.17
N SER A 172 -4.19 -23.16 -4.97
CA SER A 172 -4.37 -23.19 -6.43
C SER A 172 -3.30 -22.33 -7.11
N GLU A 173 -2.59 -22.99 -8.00
CA GLU A 173 -1.50 -22.54 -8.86
C GLU A 173 -1.85 -21.34 -9.77
N ALA A 174 -0.77 -20.67 -10.19
CA ALA A 174 -0.64 -19.70 -11.29
C ALA A 174 -0.93 -18.21 -10.99
N ALA A 175 0.01 -17.58 -10.29
CA ALA A 175 0.58 -16.31 -10.74
C ALA A 175 2.06 -16.28 -10.34
N GLU A 176 2.97 -16.31 -11.33
CA GLU A 176 4.40 -16.16 -11.10
C GLU A 176 4.68 -14.76 -10.56
N ALA A 177 4.93 -14.66 -9.25
CA ALA A 177 5.63 -13.54 -8.66
C ALA A 177 7.11 -13.69 -9.02
N VAL A 178 7.65 -12.75 -9.80
CA VAL A 178 9.06 -12.75 -10.19
C VAL A 178 9.93 -12.55 -8.94
N MET A 179 10.62 -13.63 -8.57
CA MET A 179 11.59 -13.72 -7.49
C MET A 179 12.97 -13.24 -7.97
N ILE A 180 13.61 -12.37 -7.20
CA ILE A 180 15.06 -12.18 -7.25
C ILE A 180 15.57 -12.20 -5.80
N SER A 181 16.38 -13.21 -5.50
CA SER A 181 17.11 -13.38 -4.25
C SER A 181 18.41 -12.57 -4.30
N ALA A 182 18.68 -11.78 -3.26
CA ALA A 182 20.01 -11.26 -2.99
C ALA A 182 20.29 -11.37 -1.48
N ASP A 183 21.44 -11.94 -1.18
CA ASP A 183 21.84 -12.49 0.11
C ASP A 183 21.94 -11.49 1.27
N ASN A 184 21.41 -11.94 2.40
CA ASN A 184 21.92 -11.80 3.78
C ASN A 184 23.03 -10.75 4.04
N ILE A 185 22.67 -9.66 4.71
CA ILE A 185 23.57 -9.00 5.67
C ILE A 185 22.84 -8.89 7.01
N SER A 186 23.20 -9.81 7.91
CA SER A 186 22.86 -9.75 9.33
C SER A 186 23.75 -8.71 10.03
N ALA A 187 23.15 -7.82 10.81
CA ALA A 187 23.86 -7.07 11.86
C ALA A 187 22.99 -7.00 13.14
N PRO A 188 23.55 -7.29 14.33
CA PRO A 188 22.83 -7.39 15.62
C PRO A 188 22.71 -6.03 16.36
N PRO A 189 21.97 -5.96 17.50
CA PRO A 189 21.13 -4.81 17.83
C PRO A 189 21.80 -3.78 18.76
N GLY A 190 21.57 -2.49 18.47
CA GLY A 190 21.78 -1.38 19.40
C GLY A 190 20.45 -0.68 19.73
N PRO A 191 20.25 -0.15 20.94
CA PRO A 191 18.96 0.38 21.37
C PRO A 191 18.81 1.81 20.83
N THR A 192 18.12 1.98 19.71
CA THR A 192 17.67 3.29 19.25
C THR A 192 16.26 3.57 19.76
N PHE A 193 16.02 4.85 20.07
CA PHE A 193 14.87 5.41 20.76
C PHE A 193 13.52 4.91 20.20
N ARG A 194 12.98 3.85 20.83
CA ARG A 194 11.72 3.19 20.52
C ARG A 194 10.53 4.10 20.88
N SER A 195 10.05 4.91 19.95
CA SER A 195 8.82 5.70 20.13
C SER A 195 7.60 4.76 20.12
N ARG A 196 7.16 4.43 21.33
CA ARG A 196 5.95 3.67 21.63
C ARG A 196 4.72 4.56 21.41
N PHE A 197 4.19 4.63 20.18
CA PHE A 197 2.82 5.08 19.96
C PHE A 197 1.86 3.98 20.42
N VAL A 198 1.67 3.88 21.74
CA VAL A 198 0.77 2.90 22.36
C VAL A 198 -0.66 3.44 22.26
N GLY A 199 -1.35 3.03 21.19
CA GLY A 199 -2.78 3.23 21.06
C GLY A 199 -3.54 2.01 21.58
N GLN A 200 -4.53 2.21 22.45
CA GLN A 200 -5.49 1.16 22.86
C GLN A 200 -6.17 0.45 21.66
N GLY A 201 -6.12 1.02 20.44
CA GLY A 201 -6.58 0.42 19.19
C GLY A 201 -5.84 -0.85 18.76
N TYR A 202 -4.56 -1.02 19.11
CA TYR A 202 -3.80 -2.24 18.76
C TYR A 202 -4.38 -3.51 19.36
N LYS A 203 -5.05 -3.41 20.51
CA LYS A 203 -5.70 -4.56 21.13
C LYS A 203 -6.85 -5.10 20.26
N GLN A 204 -7.52 -4.25 19.50
CA GLN A 204 -8.59 -4.65 18.59
C GLN A 204 -8.04 -5.31 17.32
N VAL A 205 -6.82 -4.94 16.89
CA VAL A 205 -6.20 -5.42 15.64
C VAL A 205 -5.30 -6.66 15.85
N CYS A 206 -4.44 -6.66 16.87
CA CYS A 206 -3.47 -7.75 17.11
C CYS A 206 -3.57 -8.43 18.48
N GLY A 207 -4.49 -7.99 19.32
CA GLY A 207 -4.65 -8.52 20.68
C GLY A 207 -3.57 -8.14 21.70
N ARG A 208 -2.59 -7.31 21.33
CA ARG A 208 -1.54 -6.80 22.22
C ARG A 208 -1.44 -5.28 22.12
N ALA A 209 -1.12 -4.62 23.23
CA ALA A 209 -0.92 -3.16 23.27
C ALA A 209 0.57 -2.77 23.29
N ASP A 210 1.46 -3.76 23.45
CA ASP A 210 2.91 -3.60 23.59
C ASP A 210 3.67 -3.95 22.30
N VAL A 211 3.05 -3.72 21.14
CA VAL A 211 3.61 -4.00 19.82
C VAL A 211 3.95 -2.70 19.09
N TRP A 212 4.96 -2.78 18.22
CA TRP A 212 5.37 -1.66 17.37
C TRP A 212 4.45 -1.56 16.14
N GLY A 213 4.26 -0.34 15.63
CA GLY A 213 3.36 -0.04 14.52
C GLY A 213 3.14 1.47 14.34
N ASP A 214 2.25 1.83 13.43
CA ASP A 214 2.03 3.22 12.95
C ASP A 214 0.98 4.04 13.74
N GLY A 215 0.59 3.55 14.91
CA GLY A 215 -0.44 4.10 15.80
C GLY A 215 -1.83 3.49 15.63
N VAL A 216 -2.09 2.76 14.53
CA VAL A 216 -3.36 2.04 14.29
C VAL A 216 -3.14 0.56 13.99
N VAL A 217 -2.17 0.23 13.13
CA VAL A 217 -1.88 -1.13 12.69
C VAL A 217 -0.50 -1.58 13.19
N PRO A 218 -0.47 -2.67 13.98
CA PRO A 218 0.78 -3.31 14.38
C PRO A 218 1.55 -3.85 13.18
N GLU A 219 2.88 -3.69 13.18
CA GLU A 219 3.76 -4.18 12.11
C GLU A 219 3.58 -5.67 11.83
N VAL A 220 3.49 -6.47 12.89
CA VAL A 220 3.28 -7.93 12.80
C VAL A 220 1.98 -8.32 12.08
N SER A 221 1.00 -7.41 12.04
CA SER A 221 -0.22 -7.59 11.26
C SER A 221 -0.12 -6.98 9.86
N ALA A 222 0.82 -6.05 9.64
CA ALA A 222 1.06 -5.39 8.37
C ALA A 222 1.98 -6.17 7.44
N HIS A 223 2.87 -7.01 7.97
CA HIS A 223 3.73 -7.84 7.15
C HIS A 223 3.00 -9.05 6.59
N LEU A 224 3.29 -9.38 5.34
CA LEU A 224 2.76 -10.55 4.65
C LEU A 224 3.91 -11.46 4.23
N GLU A 225 3.80 -12.74 4.54
CA GLU A 225 4.79 -13.74 4.11
C GLU A 225 4.88 -13.78 2.58
N GLY A 226 6.10 -13.85 2.05
CA GLY A 226 6.38 -13.81 0.61
C GLY A 226 6.35 -12.42 -0.03
N ALA A 227 5.96 -11.37 0.70
CA ALA A 227 6.03 -9.99 0.21
C ALA A 227 7.35 -9.30 0.57
N LEU A 228 7.70 -8.25 -0.17
CA LEU A 228 8.72 -7.28 0.25
C LEU A 228 8.16 -6.44 1.39
N ASN A 229 8.57 -6.73 2.62
CA ASN A 229 8.13 -6.03 3.82
C ASN A 229 9.13 -4.94 4.20
N ILE A 230 8.65 -3.70 4.34
CA ILE A 230 9.47 -2.52 4.68
C ILE A 230 8.81 -1.81 5.86
N SER A 231 9.61 -1.52 6.89
CA SER A 231 9.17 -0.88 8.12
C SER A 231 9.81 0.50 8.26
N PHE A 232 9.01 1.52 8.57
CA PHE A 232 9.49 2.89 8.77
C PHE A 232 9.27 3.34 10.21
N ASP A 233 10.34 3.82 10.85
CA ASP A 233 10.26 4.42 12.18
C ASP A 233 9.57 5.79 12.16
N GLY A 234 8.68 6.02 13.13
CA GLY A 234 8.02 7.31 13.33
C GLY A 234 6.95 7.67 12.30
N VAL A 235 6.57 6.74 11.42
CA VAL A 235 5.53 6.98 10.40
C VAL A 235 4.15 6.80 11.00
N TYR A 236 3.31 7.83 10.81
CA TYR A 236 1.92 7.87 11.22
C TYR A 236 1.00 7.20 10.21
N HIS A 237 -0.04 6.54 10.72
CA HIS A 237 -0.96 5.75 9.90
C HIS A 237 -1.65 6.56 8.79
N SER A 238 -2.23 7.72 9.13
CA SER A 238 -3.23 8.37 8.26
C SER A 238 -2.71 9.66 7.61
N PRO A 239 -3.10 9.97 6.36
CA PRO A 239 -2.89 11.31 5.80
C PRO A 239 -3.64 12.41 6.57
N VAL A 240 -4.70 12.06 7.30
CA VAL A 240 -5.49 13.04 8.06
C VAL A 240 -4.79 13.34 9.38
N GLY A 241 -4.33 14.58 9.50
CA GLY A 241 -3.55 15.06 10.65
C GLY A 241 -2.05 14.87 10.48
N SER A 242 -1.56 14.16 9.47
CA SER A 242 -0.11 14.12 9.22
C SER A 242 0.43 15.49 8.86
N ASP A 243 1.71 15.70 9.15
CA ASP A 243 2.54 16.79 8.64
C ASP A 243 3.90 16.21 8.25
N ASP A 244 4.74 16.95 7.51
CA ASP A 244 5.97 16.36 6.97
C ASP A 244 7.16 16.35 7.93
N GLU A 245 7.03 16.96 9.10
CA GLU A 245 8.15 17.23 10.00
C GLU A 245 8.04 16.40 11.28
N GLU A 246 6.95 16.59 12.02
CA GLU A 246 6.71 15.99 13.33
C GLU A 246 5.90 14.69 13.24
N ARG A 247 4.99 14.59 12.26
CA ARG A 247 4.10 13.42 12.09
C ARG A 247 3.99 12.97 10.64
N PRO A 248 5.09 12.53 10.01
CA PRO A 248 5.07 12.08 8.62
C PRO A 248 4.20 10.83 8.48
N TRP A 249 3.44 10.75 7.40
CA TRP A 249 2.72 9.54 7.01
C TRP A 249 3.38 8.90 5.79
N TYR A 250 2.89 7.74 5.36
CA TYR A 250 3.46 6.99 4.23
C TYR A 250 3.62 7.81 2.93
N GLY A 251 2.73 8.78 2.68
CA GLY A 251 2.81 9.67 1.51
C GLY A 251 3.50 11.02 1.77
N SER A 252 4.08 11.24 2.95
CA SER A 252 4.94 12.41 3.18
C SER A 252 6.20 12.32 2.32
N PRO A 253 6.75 13.43 1.78
CA PRO A 253 7.83 13.39 0.78
C PRO A 253 9.05 12.58 1.22
N ALA A 254 9.49 12.74 2.48
CA ALA A 254 10.63 12.02 3.03
C ALA A 254 10.41 10.51 3.12
N ILE A 255 9.16 10.06 3.24
CA ILE A 255 8.80 8.63 3.29
C ILE A 255 8.53 8.11 1.88
N LEU A 256 7.79 8.86 1.06
CA LEU A 256 7.47 8.52 -0.33
C LEU A 256 8.72 8.20 -1.15
N GLN A 257 9.77 9.02 -1.04
CA GLN A 257 11.03 8.80 -1.75
C GLN A 257 11.68 7.44 -1.43
N GLN A 258 11.42 6.88 -0.25
CA GLN A 258 12.01 5.62 0.17
C GLN A 258 11.36 4.40 -0.49
N TRP A 259 10.11 4.50 -0.98
CA TRP A 259 9.39 3.34 -1.53
C TRP A 259 8.82 3.54 -2.94
N VAL A 260 8.71 4.78 -3.43
CA VAL A 260 8.09 5.08 -4.75
C VAL A 260 8.76 4.37 -5.92
N HIS A 261 10.06 4.07 -5.80
CA HIS A 261 10.82 3.39 -6.85
C HIS A 261 10.31 1.95 -7.12
N HIS A 262 9.63 1.30 -6.16
CA HIS A 262 8.98 0.01 -6.38
C HIS A 262 7.79 0.07 -7.33
N LEU A 263 7.17 1.24 -7.50
CA LEU A 263 6.13 1.45 -8.51
C LEU A 263 6.72 1.63 -9.92
N LEU A 264 8.02 1.90 -10.02
CA LEU A 264 8.72 2.21 -11.27
C LEU A 264 9.38 0.98 -11.92
N SER A 265 9.56 -0.10 -11.16
CA SER A 265 10.18 -1.36 -11.56
C SER A 265 9.20 -2.31 -12.20
#